data_AF-A0A167HTH4-F1
#
_entry.id   AF-A0A167HTH4-F1
#
_cell.length_a   1.000
_cell.length_b   1.000
_cell.length_c   1.000
_cell.angle_alpha   90.00
_cell.angle_beta   90.00
_cell.angle_gamma   90.00
#
_symmetry.space_group_name_H-M   'P 1'
#
loop_
_entity.id
_entity.type
_entity.pdbx_description
1 polymer ?
#
loop_
_entity_poly.entity_id
_entity_poly.type
_entity_poly.pdbx_seq_one_letter_code
_entity_poly.pdbx_strand_id
1 'polypeptide(L)'
;MLRQDRFWHYACQLYGNKQIEEVLLHFQDAHGKNVNLCLLLDYLAVLNQQLSQADVNALIQCAEKLDEQLLSPYRIIRRTLKIEHSTSPSYSTARTSLLNAELELEKLQQHYLIEQVNTCSTSHNTGANNLALYLPESLVQQFLSAKS
;
A
#
# COMPACT_ATOMS: atom_id res chain seq x y z
N MET A 1 6.76 4.19 19.08
CA MET A 1 7.36 4.19 17.74
C MET A 1 6.94 2.91 17.03
N LEU A 2 6.39 3.03 15.82
CA LEU A 2 5.96 1.90 15.00
C LEU A 2 7.16 1.10 14.52
N ARG A 3 7.03 -0.22 14.56
CA ARG A 3 8.07 -1.15 14.13
C ARG A 3 7.71 -1.78 12.79
N GLN A 4 8.72 -1.86 11.91
CA GLN A 4 8.58 -2.37 10.55
C GLN A 4 8.13 -3.83 10.49
N ASP A 5 8.66 -4.69 11.36
CA ASP A 5 8.29 -6.11 11.44
C ASP A 5 6.81 -6.30 11.81
N ARG A 6 6.28 -5.44 12.70
CA ARG A 6 4.88 -5.49 13.13
C ARG A 6 3.94 -5.04 12.03
N PHE A 7 4.27 -3.93 11.36
CA PHE A 7 3.47 -3.47 10.22
C PHE A 7 3.50 -4.48 9.06
N TRP A 8 4.68 -5.02 8.73
CA TRP A 8 4.81 -6.02 7.68
C TRP A 8 3.94 -7.26 7.98
N HIS A 9 3.99 -7.77 9.21
CA HIS A 9 3.15 -8.90 9.61
C HIS A 9 1.66 -8.59 9.46
N TYR A 10 1.23 -7.39 9.89
CA TYR A 10 -0.14 -6.93 9.71
C TYR A 10 -0.55 -6.84 8.24
N ALA A 11 0.29 -6.20 7.42
CA ALA A 11 0.08 -6.05 5.99
C ALA A 11 -0.07 -7.41 5.30
N CYS A 12 0.80 -8.38 5.60
CA CYS A 12 0.69 -9.73 5.05
C CYS A 12 -0.60 -10.44 5.50
N GLN A 13 -0.98 -10.32 6.77
CA GLN A 13 -2.19 -10.94 7.28
C GLN A 13 -3.44 -10.37 6.60
N LEU A 14 -3.51 -9.03 6.50
CA LEU A 14 -4.67 -8.36 5.93
C LEU A 14 -4.75 -8.59 4.41
N TYR A 15 -3.63 -8.52 3.71
CA TYR A 15 -3.57 -8.78 2.26
C TYR A 15 -3.79 -10.27 1.92
N GLY A 16 -3.56 -11.18 2.86
CA GLY A 16 -3.92 -12.59 2.70
C GLY A 16 -5.43 -12.87 2.59
N ASN A 17 -6.28 -11.90 2.96
CA ASN A 17 -7.71 -11.96 2.64
C ASN A 17 -7.94 -11.60 1.17
N LYS A 18 -8.46 -12.55 0.40
CA LYS A 18 -8.73 -12.40 -1.04
C LYS A 18 -9.61 -11.20 -1.37
N GLN A 19 -10.62 -10.89 -0.55
CA GLN A 19 -11.48 -9.73 -0.79
C GLN A 19 -10.72 -8.41 -0.61
N ILE A 20 -9.82 -8.35 0.38
CA ILE A 20 -8.95 -7.19 0.59
C ILE A 20 -7.97 -7.05 -0.57
N GLU A 21 -7.33 -8.15 -0.99
CA GLU A 21 -6.43 -8.15 -2.16
C GLU A 21 -7.15 -7.59 -3.39
N GLU A 22 -8.35 -8.09 -3.71
CA GLU A 22 -9.14 -7.64 -4.86
C GLU A 22 -9.49 -6.14 -4.75
N VAL A 23 -9.92 -5.67 -3.58
CA VAL A 23 -10.26 -4.26 -3.35
C VAL A 23 -9.03 -3.35 -3.46
N LEU A 24 -7.90 -3.74 -2.87
CA LEU A 24 -6.67 -2.93 -2.92
C LEU A 24 -6.08 -2.88 -4.33
N LEU A 25 -6.10 -4.00 -5.06
CA LEU A 25 -5.72 -4.03 -6.48
C LEU A 25 -6.65 -3.14 -7.31
N HIS A 26 -7.95 -3.15 -7.04
CA HIS A 26 -8.89 -2.25 -7.70
C HIS A 26 -8.57 -0.77 -7.39
N PHE A 27 -8.28 -0.42 -6.13
CA PHE A 27 -7.92 0.95 -5.75
C PHE A 27 -6.65 1.41 -6.45
N GLN A 28 -5.68 0.52 -6.58
CA GLN A 28 -4.43 0.78 -7.28
C GLN A 28 -4.67 1.00 -8.79
N ASP A 29 -5.35 0.06 -9.45
CA ASP A 29 -5.48 0.07 -10.91
C ASP A 29 -6.49 1.12 -11.41
N ALA A 30 -7.62 1.31 -10.70
CA ALA A 30 -8.68 2.23 -11.13
C ALA A 30 -8.55 3.65 -10.57
N HIS A 31 -7.93 3.81 -9.40
CA HIS A 31 -7.87 5.09 -8.69
C HIS A 31 -6.45 5.58 -8.41
N GLY A 32 -5.42 4.83 -8.84
CA GLY A 32 -4.02 5.20 -8.62
C GLY A 32 -3.63 5.26 -7.13
N LYS A 33 -4.38 4.57 -6.26
CA LYS A 33 -4.12 4.61 -4.82
C LYS A 33 -2.97 3.69 -4.44
N ASN A 34 -2.19 4.12 -3.46
CA ASN A 34 -1.05 3.36 -2.98
C ASN A 34 -1.50 2.30 -1.97
N VAL A 35 -1.26 1.03 -2.29
CA VAL A 35 -1.66 -0.13 -1.47
C VAL A 35 -0.99 -0.08 -0.09
N ASN A 36 0.32 0.16 -0.02
CA ASN A 36 1.04 0.22 1.24
C ASN A 36 0.54 1.34 2.16
N LEU A 37 0.17 2.48 1.59
CA LEU A 37 -0.41 3.58 2.33
C LEU A 37 -1.79 3.22 2.87
N CYS A 38 -2.67 2.61 2.07
CA CYS A 38 -3.96 2.11 2.55
C CYS A 38 -3.79 1.14 3.75
N LEU A 39 -2.88 0.17 3.61
CA LEU A 39 -2.58 -0.80 4.68
C LEU A 39 -2.06 -0.10 5.94
N LEU A 40 -1.20 0.92 5.80
CA LEU A 40 -0.65 1.67 6.92
C LEU A 40 -1.69 2.51 7.65
N LEU A 41 -2.54 3.23 6.91
CA LEU A 41 -3.59 4.07 7.49
C LEU A 41 -4.60 3.23 8.29
N ASP A 42 -4.93 2.05 7.76
CA ASP A 42 -5.77 1.07 8.46
C ASP A 42 -5.08 0.45 9.67
N TYR A 43 -3.79 0.13 9.57
CA TYR A 43 -3.01 -0.36 10.71
C TYR A 43 -2.98 0.63 11.87
N LEU A 44 -2.78 1.91 11.58
CA LEU A 44 -2.82 2.98 12.59
C LEU A 44 -4.20 3.11 13.24
N ALA A 45 -5.27 2.95 12.47
CA ALA A 45 -6.63 2.95 12.99
C ALA A 45 -6.86 1.78 13.97
N VAL A 46 -6.37 0.57 13.65
CA VAL A 46 -6.41 -0.60 14.56
C VAL A 46 -5.63 -0.36 15.86
N LEU A 47 -4.58 0.46 15.81
CA LEU A 47 -3.81 0.87 17.00
C LEU A 47 -4.45 2.06 17.76
N ASN A 48 -5.66 2.49 17.38
CA ASN A 48 -6.32 3.69 17.90
C ASN A 48 -5.48 4.96 17.75
N GLN A 49 -4.66 5.06 16.70
CA GLN A 49 -3.85 6.22 16.41
C GLN A 49 -4.49 7.03 15.27
N GLN A 50 -4.92 8.25 15.58
CA GLN A 50 -5.46 9.20 14.62
C GLN A 50 -4.37 10.17 14.15
N LEU A 51 -4.20 10.25 12.84
CA LEU A 51 -3.37 11.24 12.16
C LEU A 51 -4.15 12.53 11.89
N SER A 52 -3.42 13.64 11.76
CA SER A 52 -3.96 14.86 11.17
C SER A 52 -3.99 14.76 9.63
N GLN A 53 -4.76 15.62 8.97
CA GLN A 53 -4.73 15.71 7.51
C GLN A 53 -3.33 16.07 6.99
N ALA A 54 -2.58 16.90 7.72
CA ALA A 54 -1.23 17.30 7.35
C ALA A 54 -0.26 16.10 7.38
N ASP A 55 -0.36 15.23 8.39
CA ASP A 55 0.44 14.01 8.47
C ASP A 55 0.13 13.06 7.32
N VAL A 56 -1.16 12.88 6.99
CA VAL A 56 -1.57 12.04 5.86
C VAL A 56 -1.06 12.60 4.53
N ASN A 57 -1.11 13.93 4.33
CA ASN A 57 -0.56 14.56 3.14
C ASN A 57 0.97 14.32 3.01
N ALA A 58 1.72 14.35 4.12
CA ALA A 58 3.15 14.04 4.10
C ALA A 58 3.42 12.57 3.73
N LEU A 59 2.58 11.63 4.20
CA LEU A 59 2.66 10.22 3.82
C LEU A 59 2.32 9.99 2.35
N ILE A 60 1.32 10.70 1.82
CA ILE A 60 0.97 10.68 0.39
C ILE A 60 2.19 11.09 -0.43
N GLN A 61 2.80 12.23 -0.12
CA GLN A 61 4.00 12.70 -0.84
C GLN A 61 5.18 11.72 -0.74
N CYS A 62 5.37 11.10 0.43
CA CYS A 62 6.37 10.06 0.62
C CYS A 62 6.12 8.86 -0.30
N ALA A 63 4.89 8.35 -0.36
CA ALA A 63 4.50 7.24 -1.23
C ALA A 63 4.64 7.58 -2.72
N GLU A 64 4.09 8.73 -3.14
CA GLU A 64 4.09 9.22 -4.53
C GLU A 64 5.52 9.33 -5.08
N LYS A 65 6.45 9.87 -4.29
CA LYS A 65 7.86 9.97 -4.69
C LYS A 65 8.46 8.61 -5.05
N LEU A 66 8.21 7.57 -4.24
CA LEU A 66 8.71 6.22 -4.52
C LEU A 66 7.93 5.53 -5.64
N ASP A 67 6.62 5.80 -5.74
CA ASP A 67 5.79 5.30 -6.82
C ASP A 67 6.29 5.81 -8.17
N GLU A 68 6.59 7.10 -8.29
CA GLU A 68 7.08 7.71 -9.54
C GLU A 68 8.49 7.22 -9.89
N GLN A 69 9.39 7.16 -8.91
CA GLN A 69 10.80 6.87 -9.15
C GLN A 69 11.10 5.38 -9.36
N LEU A 70 10.36 4.49 -8.70
CA LEU A 70 10.73 3.08 -8.61
C LEU A 70 9.57 2.14 -9.00
N LEU A 71 8.42 2.21 -8.32
CA LEU A 71 7.37 1.19 -8.47
C LEU A 71 6.61 1.30 -9.79
N SER A 72 6.24 2.51 -10.23
CA SER A 72 5.50 2.70 -11.49
C SER A 72 6.32 2.26 -12.71
N PRO A 73 7.61 2.62 -12.84
CA PRO A 73 8.47 2.04 -13.87
C PRO A 73 8.48 0.51 -13.86
N TYR A 74 8.60 -0.11 -12.69
CA TYR A 74 8.60 -1.57 -12.56
C TYR A 74 7.27 -2.21 -12.98
N ARG A 75 6.15 -1.60 -12.59
CA ARG A 75 4.80 -2.03 -12.97
C ARG A 75 4.58 -1.93 -14.48
N ILE A 76 5.11 -0.89 -15.13
CA ILE A 76 5.10 -0.77 -16.60
C ILE A 76 5.88 -1.93 -17.21
N ILE A 77 7.12 -2.19 -16.78
CA ILE A 77 7.94 -3.30 -17.30
C ILE A 77 7.21 -4.64 -17.14
N ARG A 78 6.61 -4.91 -15.98
CA ARG A 78 5.85 -6.15 -15.74
C ARG A 78 4.61 -6.26 -16.63
N ARG A 79 3.88 -5.16 -16.84
CA ARG A 79 2.71 -5.11 -17.73
C ARG A 79 3.12 -5.35 -19.19
N THR A 80 4.17 -4.68 -19.66
CA THR A 80 4.75 -4.89 -21.00
C THR A 80 5.18 -6.33 -21.20
N LEU A 81 5.91 -6.92 -20.24
CA LEU A 81 6.31 -8.34 -20.31
C LEU A 81 5.10 -9.28 -20.45
N LYS A 82 4.02 -9.02 -19.72
CA LYS A 82 2.78 -9.82 -19.80
C LYS A 82 2.08 -9.66 -21.16
N ILE A 83 2.02 -8.45 -21.71
CA ILE A 83 1.28 -8.16 -22.94
C ILE A 83 2.07 -8.63 -24.17
N GLU A 84 3.35 -8.30 -24.25
CA GLU A 84 4.14 -8.44 -25.48
C GLU A 84 4.94 -9.75 -25.54
N HIS A 85 5.20 -10.39 -24.39
CA HIS A 85 6.14 -11.52 -24.31
C HIS A 85 5.59 -12.75 -23.58
N SER A 86 4.27 -12.85 -23.38
CA SER A 86 3.65 -13.98 -22.66
C SER A 86 3.88 -15.36 -23.29
N THR A 87 4.17 -15.42 -24.59
CA THR A 87 4.45 -16.68 -25.33
C THR A 87 5.93 -17.06 -25.33
N SER A 88 6.81 -16.21 -24.80
CA SER A 88 8.25 -16.48 -24.75
C SER A 88 8.56 -17.64 -23.79
N PRO A 89 9.46 -18.57 -24.14
CA PRO A 89 9.90 -19.64 -23.22
C PRO A 89 10.45 -19.12 -21.89
N SER A 90 11.06 -17.92 -21.90
CA SER A 90 11.65 -17.29 -20.72
C SER A 90 10.66 -16.45 -19.89
N TYR A 91 9.40 -16.35 -20.33
CA TYR A 91 8.39 -15.48 -19.72
C TYR A 91 8.19 -15.78 -18.23
N SER A 92 8.02 -17.05 -17.86
CA SER A 92 7.76 -17.43 -16.47
C SER A 92 8.89 -16.99 -15.55
N THR A 93 10.15 -17.24 -15.93
CA THR A 93 11.32 -16.87 -15.14
C THR A 93 11.44 -15.34 -15.03
N ALA A 94 11.31 -14.62 -16.15
CA ALA A 94 11.38 -13.16 -16.15
C ALA A 94 10.28 -12.53 -15.29
N ARG A 95 9.05 -13.04 -15.40
CA ARG A 95 7.90 -12.57 -14.61
C ARG A 95 8.14 -12.76 -13.11
N THR A 96 8.62 -13.92 -12.70
CA THR A 96 8.88 -14.20 -11.28
C THR A 96 9.99 -13.30 -10.74
N SER A 97 11.08 -13.10 -11.49
CA SER A 97 12.16 -12.19 -11.06
C SER A 97 11.66 -10.75 -10.89
N LEU A 98 10.86 -10.24 -11.83
CA LEU A 98 10.28 -8.91 -11.72
C LEU A 98 9.31 -8.78 -10.54
N LEU A 99 8.47 -9.80 -10.29
CA LEU A 99 7.54 -9.81 -9.16
C LEU A 99 8.28 -9.76 -7.82
N ASN A 100 9.37 -10.53 -7.68
CA ASN A 100 10.18 -10.53 -6.47
C ASN A 100 10.85 -9.16 -6.24
N ALA A 101 11.35 -8.54 -7.30
CA ALA A 101 11.94 -7.21 -7.19
C ALA A 101 10.89 -6.12 -6.87
N GLU A 102 9.68 -6.20 -7.44
CA GLU A 102 8.56 -5.32 -7.08
C GLU A 102 8.22 -5.45 -5.58
N LEU A 103 8.19 -6.68 -5.04
CA LEU A 103 7.93 -6.92 -3.61
C LEU A 103 9.01 -6.30 -2.70
N GLU A 104 10.28 -6.36 -3.08
CA GLU A 104 11.35 -5.71 -2.31
C GLU A 104 11.25 -4.17 -2.36
N LEU A 105 10.82 -3.61 -3.50
CA LEU A 105 10.54 -2.17 -3.60
C LEU A 105 9.33 -1.76 -2.75
N GLU A 106 8.30 -2.59 -2.66
CA GLU A 106 7.15 -2.34 -1.78
C GLU A 106 7.58 -2.36 -0.30
N LYS A 107 8.44 -3.29 0.12
CA LYS A 107 9.04 -3.29 1.47
C LYS A 107 9.85 -2.03 1.74
N LEU A 108 10.60 -1.54 0.75
CA LEU A 108 11.33 -0.27 0.86
C LEU A 108 10.38 0.91 1.04
N GLN A 109 9.27 0.97 0.31
CA GLN A 109 8.25 1.99 0.50
C GLN A 109 7.60 1.93 1.88
N GLN A 110 7.27 0.73 2.38
CA GLN A 110 6.78 0.58 3.75
C GLN A 110 7.77 1.07 4.80
N HIS A 111 9.07 0.82 4.59
CA HIS A 111 10.11 1.33 5.48
C HIS A 111 10.07 2.86 5.58
N TYR A 112 10.11 3.57 4.46
CA TYR A 112 10.06 5.03 4.45
C TYR A 112 8.74 5.59 4.99
N LEU A 113 7.62 4.94 4.71
CA LEU A 113 6.34 5.34 5.28
C LEU A 113 6.34 5.23 6.81
N ILE A 114 6.93 4.18 7.39
CA ILE A 114 7.07 4.04 8.84
C ILE A 114 7.99 5.10 9.42
N GLU A 115 9.12 5.37 8.78
CA GLU A 115 10.00 6.46 9.20
C GLU A 115 9.24 7.78 9.24
N GLN A 116 8.46 8.07 8.20
CA GLN A 116 7.64 9.27 8.13
C GLN A 116 6.58 9.31 9.26
N VAL A 117 5.81 8.24 9.48
CA VAL A 117 4.81 8.21 10.57
C VAL A 117 5.45 8.39 11.94
N ASN A 118 6.65 7.86 12.16
CA ASN A 118 7.33 8.00 13.44
C ASN A 118 7.77 9.44 13.75
N THR A 119 7.73 10.35 12.77
CA THR A 119 7.89 11.80 12.96
C THR A 119 6.58 12.54 13.22
N CYS A 120 5.43 11.90 12.95
CA CYS A 120 4.10 12.49 13.10
C CYS A 120 3.65 12.52 14.57
N SER A 121 2.86 13.55 14.91
CA SER A 121 2.22 13.65 16.22
C SER A 121 0.84 12.98 16.19
N THR A 122 0.81 11.67 16.43
CA THR A 122 -0.46 10.92 16.48
C THR A 122 -1.21 11.19 17.79
N SER A 123 -2.53 11.25 17.73
CA SER A 123 -3.40 11.29 18.90
C SER A 123 -4.08 9.93 19.13
N HIS A 124 -4.40 9.60 20.38
CA HIS A 124 -5.17 8.40 20.68
C HIS A 124 -6.67 8.63 20.42
N ASN A 125 -7.30 7.80 19.59
CA ASN A 125 -8.73 7.84 19.26
C ASN A 125 -9.24 6.43 18.92
N THR A 126 -10.23 5.94 19.68
CA THR A 126 -10.83 4.61 19.49
C THR A 126 -11.72 4.49 18.25
N GLY A 127 -12.11 5.62 17.66
CA GLY A 127 -12.82 5.69 16.38
C GLY A 127 -11.94 6.21 15.25
N ALA A 128 -10.62 6.02 15.33
CA ALA A 128 -9.70 6.52 14.32
C ALA A 128 -10.05 5.98 12.94
N ASN A 129 -10.15 6.87 11.95
CA ASN A 129 -10.41 6.51 10.56
C ASN A 129 -9.48 7.28 9.63
N ASN A 130 -8.20 6.86 9.61
CA ASN A 130 -7.20 7.51 8.78
C ASN A 130 -7.42 7.27 7.28
N LEU A 131 -8.11 6.19 6.90
CA LEU A 131 -8.48 5.93 5.50
C LEU A 131 -9.36 7.04 4.93
N ALA A 132 -10.29 7.59 5.73
CA ALA A 132 -11.15 8.70 5.29
C ALA A 132 -10.40 10.01 5.01
N LEU A 133 -9.15 10.14 5.47
CA LEU A 133 -8.28 11.29 5.16
C LEU A 133 -7.57 11.14 3.79
N TYR A 134 -7.64 9.96 3.17
CA TYR A 134 -6.94 9.62 1.92
C TYR A 134 -7.87 9.12 0.80
N LEU A 135 -8.91 8.39 1.18
CA LEU A 135 -9.87 7.76 0.28
C LEU A 135 -11.21 8.50 0.36
N PRO A 136 -11.93 8.64 -0.77
CA PRO A 136 -13.32 9.07 -0.73
C PRO A 136 -14.17 8.03 0.01
N GLU A 137 -15.30 8.48 0.57
CA GLU A 137 -16.16 7.67 1.43
C GLU A 137 -16.57 6.33 0.81
N SER A 138 -16.89 6.31 -0.49
CA SER A 138 -17.25 5.09 -1.21
C SER A 138 -16.16 4.02 -1.16
N LEU A 139 -14.88 4.40 -1.28
CA LEU A 139 -13.77 3.45 -1.23
C LEU A 139 -13.47 3.03 0.22
N VAL A 140 -13.65 3.93 1.19
CA VAL A 140 -13.55 3.55 2.62
C VAL A 140 -14.56 2.44 2.95
N GLN A 141 -15.82 2.59 2.53
CA GLN A 141 -16.86 1.58 2.78
C GLN A 141 -16.56 0.24 2.08
N GLN A 142 -16.05 0.28 0.85
CA GLN A 142 -15.62 -0.94 0.15
C GLN A 142 -14.50 -1.67 0.91
N PHE A 143 -13.50 -0.93 1.39
CA PHE A 143 -12.41 -1.50 2.17
C PHE A 143 -12.89 -2.13 3.48
N LEU A 144 -13.72 -1.41 4.25
CA LEU A 144 -14.25 -1.92 5.51
C LEU A 144 -15.16 -3.13 5.31
N SER A 145 -15.95 -3.15 4.23
CA SER A 145 -16.82 -4.29 3.88
C SER A 145 -16.00 -5.53 3.54
N ALA A 146 -14.88 -5.38 2.82
CA ALA A 146 -13.98 -6.49 2.49
C ALA A 146 -13.14 -6.98 3.68
N LYS A 147 -12.96 -6.13 4.71
CA LYS A 147 -12.22 -6.46 5.94
C LYS A 147 -13.06 -7.27 6.94
N SER A 148 -14.39 -7.14 6.86
CA SER A 148 -15.37 -7.73 7.79
C SER A 148 -15.51 -9.23 7.61
#